data_AF-X0C6Z8-F1
#
_entry.id   AF-X0C6Z8-F1
#
_cell.length_a   1.000
_cell.length_b   1.000
_cell.length_c   1.000
_cell.angle_alpha   90.00
_cell.angle_beta   90.00
_cell.angle_gamma   90.00
#
_symmetry.space_group_name_H-M   'P 1'
#
loop_
_entity.id
_entity.type
_entity.pdbx_description
1 polymer ?
#
loop_
_entity_poly.entity_id
_entity_poly.type
_entity_poly.pdbx_seq_one_letter_code
_entity_poly.pdbx_strand_id
1 'polypeptide(L)'
;MKTKDSRKKRYATKGKTGCITCRIRRVRCDEDKPSCHRCTSTGRKCDGYDLATLAPSGRLQLQPMVSGGSDPESQAIYQFRTRIATLIASSFDADFWTYDVLHKSDTYTPVRHALAALASAYQKSILLGIESTSCDLFIFSQYQKAMKSLSTCFQEAKALTTSGKLAALVANFLFTYLCSLQGLRKEALVHLRNGLALIHEWGDLSAHGQHMQIY
;
A
#
# COMPACT_ATOMS: atom_id res chain seq x y z
N MET A 1 54.57 26.89 -30.96
CA MET A 1 53.08 26.81 -30.96
C MET A 1 52.66 25.41 -31.41
N LYS A 2 52.02 24.61 -30.56
CA LYS A 2 51.34 23.36 -30.94
C LYS A 2 49.90 23.44 -30.42
N THR A 3 48.95 23.41 -31.33
CA THR A 3 47.52 23.55 -31.08
C THR A 3 46.97 22.30 -30.38
N LYS A 4 46.22 22.51 -29.30
CA LYS A 4 45.64 21.46 -28.46
C LYS A 4 44.30 21.04 -29.06
N ASP A 5 44.28 19.95 -29.81
CA ASP A 5 43.07 19.44 -30.42
C ASP A 5 42.08 18.97 -29.34
N SER A 6 40.92 19.63 -29.27
CA SER A 6 39.90 19.37 -28.26
C SER A 6 39.06 18.19 -28.70
N ARG A 7 39.34 17.02 -28.12
CA ARG A 7 38.60 15.78 -28.39
C ARG A 7 37.12 15.96 -28.01
N LYS A 8 36.27 16.27 -28.99
CA LYS A 8 34.80 16.41 -28.84
C LYS A 8 34.23 15.10 -28.27
N LYS A 9 33.68 15.15 -27.05
CA LYS A 9 32.97 14.02 -26.45
C LYS A 9 31.64 13.80 -27.20
N ARG A 10 31.58 12.74 -28.00
CA ARG A 10 30.31 12.23 -28.52
C ARG A 10 29.49 11.72 -27.34
N TYR A 11 28.33 12.32 -27.09
CA TYR A 11 27.37 11.82 -26.11
C TYR A 11 26.77 10.53 -26.64
N ALA A 12 27.30 9.39 -26.18
CA ALA A 12 26.73 8.09 -26.47
C ALA A 12 25.43 7.91 -25.68
N THR A 13 24.40 7.40 -26.36
CA THR A 13 23.10 7.04 -25.79
C THR A 13 23.32 6.06 -24.63
N LYS A 14 22.84 6.40 -23.43
CA LYS A 14 22.98 5.55 -22.23
C LYS A 14 22.30 4.20 -22.50
N GLY A 15 23.09 3.14 -22.63
CA GLY A 15 22.57 1.77 -22.68
C GLY A 15 21.79 1.46 -21.41
N LYS A 16 20.53 1.06 -21.56
CA LYS A 16 19.59 0.76 -20.47
C LYS A 16 19.81 -0.64 -19.85
N THR A 17 20.92 -1.30 -20.13
CA THR A 17 21.13 -2.75 -19.90
C THR A 17 22.35 -3.10 -19.04
N GLY A 18 23.15 -2.12 -18.60
CA GLY A 18 24.32 -2.38 -17.75
C GLY A 18 24.00 -2.79 -16.31
N CYS A 19 24.93 -3.49 -15.65
CA CYS A 19 24.79 -3.91 -14.24
C CYS A 19 24.67 -2.73 -13.29
N ILE A 20 24.10 -2.97 -12.11
CA ILE A 20 23.83 -1.94 -11.10
C ILE A 20 25.13 -1.19 -10.72
N THR A 21 26.22 -1.91 -10.47
CA THR A 21 27.51 -1.31 -10.10
C THR A 21 28.07 -0.40 -11.20
N CYS A 22 27.98 -0.79 -12.48
CA CYS A 22 28.44 0.03 -13.60
C CYS A 22 27.56 1.28 -13.80
N ARG A 23 26.24 1.16 -13.59
CA ARG A 23 25.31 2.29 -13.65
C ARG A 23 25.62 3.32 -12.56
N ILE A 24 25.82 2.88 -11.31
CA ILE A 24 26.21 3.75 -10.18
C ILE A 24 27.51 4.48 -10.52
N ARG A 25 28.50 3.75 -11.06
CA ARG A 25 29.80 4.31 -11.45
C ARG A 25 29.75 5.16 -12.73
N ARG A 26 28.62 5.23 -13.41
CA ARG A 26 28.44 5.92 -14.71
C ARG A 26 29.47 5.49 -15.77
N VAL A 27 29.83 4.21 -15.76
CA VAL A 27 30.73 3.60 -16.75
C VAL A 27 29.95 2.62 -17.62
N ARG A 28 30.34 2.46 -18.89
CA ARG A 28 29.73 1.46 -19.78
C ARG A 28 29.88 0.06 -19.18
N CYS A 29 28.81 -0.74 -19.16
CA CYS A 29 28.90 -2.13 -18.76
C CYS A 29 29.20 -2.99 -19.98
N ASP A 30 29.95 -4.06 -19.77
CA ASP A 30 30.24 -5.13 -20.71
C ASP A 30 29.13 -6.21 -20.75
N GLU A 31 28.18 -6.15 -19.81
CA GLU A 31 26.94 -6.97 -19.80
C GLU A 31 27.13 -8.49 -19.60
N ASP A 32 28.35 -8.92 -19.26
CA ASP A 32 28.66 -10.31 -18.90
C ASP A 32 27.92 -10.79 -17.64
N LYS A 33 27.39 -12.02 -17.69
CA LYS A 33 26.65 -12.67 -16.60
C LYS A 33 27.45 -13.87 -16.04
N PRO A 34 27.39 -14.15 -14.74
CA PRO A 34 26.56 -13.50 -13.70
C PRO A 34 27.14 -12.19 -13.16
N SER A 35 28.36 -11.81 -13.58
CA SER A 35 29.05 -10.60 -13.11
C SER A 35 29.87 -9.96 -14.22
N CYS A 36 29.84 -8.63 -14.27
CA CYS A 36 30.54 -7.86 -15.29
C CYS A 36 32.07 -7.92 -15.12
N HIS A 37 32.83 -8.14 -16.20
CA HIS A 37 34.29 -8.14 -16.19
C HIS A 37 34.83 -6.78 -15.73
N ARG A 38 34.15 -5.68 -16.05
CA ARG A 38 34.57 -4.34 -15.59
C ARG A 38 34.48 -4.14 -14.07
N CYS A 39 33.66 -4.95 -13.42
CA CYS A 39 33.47 -4.97 -11.98
C CYS A 39 34.59 -5.82 -11.36
N THR A 40 34.73 -7.05 -11.84
CA THR A 40 35.66 -8.06 -11.32
C THR A 40 37.13 -7.71 -11.59
N SER A 41 37.47 -7.20 -12.78
CA SER A 41 38.84 -6.77 -13.11
C SER A 41 39.36 -5.62 -12.25
N THR A 42 38.45 -4.87 -11.61
CA THR A 42 38.80 -3.81 -10.66
C THR A 42 38.68 -4.24 -9.20
N GLY A 43 38.52 -5.54 -8.93
CA GLY A 43 38.38 -6.12 -7.60
C GLY A 43 37.08 -5.78 -6.88
N ARG A 44 36.04 -5.33 -7.59
CA ARG A 44 34.75 -4.96 -6.99
C ARG A 44 33.72 -6.09 -7.14
N LYS A 45 32.88 -6.25 -6.12
CA LYS A 45 31.68 -7.09 -6.22
C LYS A 45 30.73 -6.49 -7.27
N CYS A 46 30.27 -7.34 -8.20
CA CYS A 46 29.25 -6.96 -9.16
C CYS A 46 27.87 -7.25 -8.56
N ASP A 47 27.02 -6.23 -8.49
CA ASP A 47 25.68 -6.34 -7.91
C ASP A 47 24.64 -6.89 -8.90
N GLY A 48 25.08 -7.43 -10.04
CA GLY A 48 24.22 -8.09 -11.02
C GLY A 48 23.34 -7.15 -11.86
N TYR A 49 22.37 -7.76 -12.54
CA TYR A 49 21.50 -7.14 -13.56
C TYR A 49 20.04 -7.42 -13.21
N ASP A 50 19.42 -6.58 -12.37
CA ASP A 50 18.02 -6.78 -11.99
C ASP A 50 17.06 -5.74 -12.59
N LEU A 51 15.91 -6.25 -13.04
CA LEU A 51 14.81 -5.58 -13.76
C LEU A 51 13.91 -4.74 -12.84
N ALA A 52 14.50 -3.97 -11.93
CA ALA A 52 13.78 -3.01 -11.10
C ALA A 52 14.23 -1.58 -11.44
N THR A 53 14.00 -1.15 -12.67
CA THR A 53 14.26 0.24 -13.08
C THR A 53 12.97 1.04 -13.14
N LEU A 54 12.46 1.47 -11.97
CA LEU A 54 11.84 2.78 -11.73
C LEU A 54 11.64 3.00 -10.21
N ALA A 55 12.73 3.06 -9.46
CA ALA A 55 12.74 3.83 -8.21
C ALA A 55 14.11 4.52 -8.12
N PRO A 56 14.17 5.86 -8.21
CA PRO A 56 15.42 6.54 -7.92
C PRO A 56 15.73 6.34 -6.44
N SER A 57 16.94 5.85 -6.15
CA SER A 57 17.62 6.13 -4.89
C SER A 57 17.80 7.65 -4.75
N GLY A 58 16.75 8.31 -4.29
CA GLY A 58 16.82 9.60 -3.65
C GLY A 58 16.65 9.35 -2.16
N ARG A 59 17.50 9.98 -1.35
CA ARG A 59 17.12 10.34 0.04
C ARG A 59 15.64 10.70 0.05
N LEU A 60 14.89 10.17 1.02
CA LEU A 60 13.50 10.48 1.32
C LEU A 60 13.20 11.96 1.07
N GLN A 61 12.85 12.33 -0.17
CA GLN A 61 12.16 13.56 -0.45
C GLN A 61 10.72 13.25 -0.05
N LEU A 62 10.44 13.41 1.25
CA LEU A 62 9.20 14.07 1.64
C LEU A 62 9.10 15.28 0.73
N GLN A 63 8.30 15.21 -0.34
CA GLN A 63 7.94 16.42 -1.06
C GLN A 63 7.09 17.25 -0.08
N PRO A 64 7.53 18.44 0.33
CA PRO A 64 6.64 19.39 0.94
C PRO A 64 6.09 20.27 -0.18
N MET A 65 4.75 20.26 -0.30
CA MET A 65 3.89 21.31 -0.88
C MET A 65 3.89 21.35 -2.43
N VAL A 66 2.77 21.60 -3.13
CA VAL A 66 1.82 22.71 -2.94
C VAL A 66 0.44 22.45 -3.58
N SER A 67 -0.60 22.95 -2.90
CA SER A 67 -1.78 23.67 -3.44
C SER A 67 -2.83 22.95 -4.29
N GLY A 68 -3.71 22.25 -3.60
CA GLY A 68 -5.14 22.13 -3.91
C GLY A 68 -5.81 21.65 -2.64
N GLY A 69 -6.87 22.31 -2.17
CA GLY A 69 -7.56 22.05 -0.89
C GLY A 69 -8.16 20.65 -0.76
N SER A 70 -7.31 19.62 -0.81
CA SER A 70 -7.65 18.23 -0.54
C SER A 70 -7.64 18.04 0.96
N ASP A 71 -8.75 17.51 1.46
CA ASP A 71 -8.91 17.21 2.86
C ASP A 71 -7.89 16.14 3.30
N PRO A 72 -7.55 16.07 4.61
CA PRO A 72 -6.57 15.11 5.12
C PRO A 72 -6.89 13.64 4.83
N GLU A 73 -8.18 13.30 4.66
CA GLU A 73 -8.62 11.95 4.31
C GLU A 73 -8.29 11.61 2.85
N SER A 74 -8.59 12.52 1.91
CA SER A 74 -8.17 12.39 0.51
C SER A 74 -6.65 12.20 0.37
N GLN A 75 -5.87 12.92 1.17
CA GLN A 75 -4.41 12.77 1.19
C GLN A 75 -3.98 11.39 1.70
N ALA A 76 -4.60 10.89 2.78
CA ALA A 76 -4.30 9.58 3.34
C ALA A 76 -4.61 8.45 2.33
N ILE A 77 -5.76 8.53 1.66
CA ILE A 77 -6.17 7.57 0.62
C ILE A 77 -5.23 7.62 -0.58
N TYR A 78 -4.81 8.82 -1.01
CA TYR A 78 -3.83 8.98 -2.08
C TYR A 78 -2.48 8.32 -1.74
N GLN A 79 -1.99 8.52 -0.51
CA GLN A 79 -0.76 7.85 -0.04
C GLN A 79 -0.94 6.33 0.00
N PHE A 80 -2.13 5.86 0.38
CA PHE A 80 -2.42 4.44 0.35
C PHE A 80 -2.31 3.87 -1.06
N ARG A 81 -3.05 4.48 -2.00
CA ARG A 81 -3.12 4.07 -3.40
C ARG A 81 -1.77 4.04 -4.09
N THR A 82 -0.96 5.07 -3.88
CA THR A 82 0.29 5.27 -4.62
C THR A 82 1.49 4.55 -4.02
N ARG A 83 1.43 4.19 -2.72
CA ARG A 83 2.60 3.67 -2.00
C ARG A 83 2.25 2.49 -1.10
N ILE A 84 1.35 2.69 -0.14
CA ILE A 84 1.14 1.71 0.93
C ILE A 84 0.61 0.39 0.37
N ALA A 85 -0.38 0.43 -0.54
CA ALA A 85 -0.96 -0.76 -1.16
C ALA A 85 0.12 -1.66 -1.80
N THR A 86 1.06 -1.07 -2.54
CA THR A 86 2.18 -1.82 -3.14
C THR A 86 3.19 -2.36 -2.13
N LEU A 87 3.38 -1.64 -1.01
CA LEU A 87 4.31 -2.06 0.05
C LEU A 87 3.76 -3.23 0.87
N ILE A 88 2.44 -3.27 1.09
CA ILE A 88 1.77 -4.31 1.87
C ILE A 88 1.18 -5.42 0.99
N ALA A 89 1.39 -5.38 -0.32
CA ALA A 89 0.86 -6.37 -1.26
C ALA A 89 1.22 -7.81 -0.88
N SER A 90 2.41 -8.02 -0.29
CA SER A 90 2.87 -9.35 0.14
C SER A 90 2.29 -9.83 1.49
N SER A 91 1.58 -8.99 2.24
CA SER A 91 1.09 -9.36 3.58
C SER A 91 -0.23 -10.16 3.56
N PHE A 92 -0.97 -10.11 2.46
CA PHE A 92 -2.24 -10.82 2.30
C PHE A 92 -2.45 -11.23 0.84
N ASP A 93 -2.88 -10.28 0.01
CA ASP A 93 -3.09 -10.46 -1.42
C ASP A 93 -2.93 -9.11 -2.14
N ALA A 94 -2.31 -9.12 -3.32
CA ALA A 94 -1.97 -7.90 -4.04
C ALA A 94 -3.20 -7.22 -4.65
N ASP A 95 -4.12 -7.99 -5.22
CA ASP A 95 -5.35 -7.47 -5.85
C ASP A 95 -6.30 -6.95 -4.78
N PHE A 96 -6.37 -7.62 -3.64
CA PHE A 96 -7.13 -7.16 -2.49
C PHE A 96 -6.73 -5.73 -2.08
N TRP A 97 -5.42 -5.45 -1.95
CA TRP A 97 -4.95 -4.13 -1.53
C TRP A 97 -5.01 -3.07 -2.63
N THR A 98 -4.66 -3.44 -3.87
CA THR A 98 -4.52 -2.49 -4.99
C THR A 98 -5.81 -2.27 -5.77
N TYR A 99 -6.82 -3.12 -5.59
CA TYR A 99 -8.11 -3.02 -6.26
C TYR A 99 -9.28 -3.08 -5.28
N ASP A 100 -9.49 -4.18 -4.56
CA ASP A 100 -10.74 -4.39 -3.80
C ASP A 100 -10.95 -3.35 -2.69
N VAL A 101 -9.93 -3.12 -1.87
CA VAL A 101 -9.96 -2.14 -0.78
C VAL A 101 -10.22 -0.73 -1.32
N LEU A 102 -9.55 -0.35 -2.41
CA LEU A 102 -9.71 0.97 -3.02
C LEU A 102 -11.10 1.15 -3.62
N HIS A 103 -11.58 0.18 -4.40
CA HIS A 103 -12.91 0.20 -4.99
C HIS A 103 -14.01 0.27 -3.92
N LYS A 104 -13.86 -0.49 -2.83
CA LYS A 104 -14.79 -0.41 -1.69
C LYS A 104 -14.70 0.92 -0.96
N SER A 105 -13.52 1.52 -0.83
CA SER A 105 -13.36 2.85 -0.21
C SER A 105 -13.98 3.99 -1.03
N ASP A 106 -13.99 3.85 -2.35
CA ASP A 106 -14.64 4.82 -3.24
C ASP A 106 -16.16 4.78 -3.08
N THR A 107 -16.72 3.59 -2.85
CA THR A 107 -18.16 3.34 -2.82
C THR A 107 -18.78 3.43 -1.41
N TYR A 108 -18.05 3.02 -0.37
CA TYR A 108 -18.58 2.86 0.99
C TYR A 108 -17.83 3.75 1.99
N THR A 109 -18.53 4.73 2.55
CA THR A 109 -18.03 5.67 3.56
C THR A 109 -17.36 4.99 4.77
N PRO A 110 -17.88 3.88 5.35
CA PRO A 110 -17.20 3.19 6.44
C PRO A 110 -15.80 2.70 6.05
N VAL A 111 -15.65 2.16 4.84
CA VAL A 111 -14.38 1.65 4.32
C VAL A 111 -13.42 2.81 4.03
N ARG A 112 -13.93 3.92 3.51
CA ARG A 112 -13.16 5.15 3.27
C ARG A 112 -12.49 5.66 4.54
N HIS A 113 -13.25 5.83 5.61
CA HIS A 113 -12.74 6.29 6.89
C HIS A 113 -11.76 5.29 7.53
N ALA A 114 -12.06 3.98 7.47
CA ALA A 114 -11.17 2.94 7.97
C ALA A 114 -9.83 2.92 7.22
N LEU A 115 -9.87 3.07 5.89
CA LEU A 115 -8.69 3.11 5.04
C LEU A 115 -7.83 4.35 5.33
N ALA A 116 -8.45 5.51 5.48
CA ALA A 116 -7.74 6.74 5.83
C ALA A 116 -7.04 6.62 7.20
N ALA A 117 -7.71 6.06 8.21
CA ALA A 117 -7.10 5.79 9.51
C ALA A 117 -5.90 4.85 9.40
N LEU A 118 -6.05 3.73 8.67
CA LEU A 118 -4.96 2.77 8.44
C LEU A 118 -3.78 3.40 7.71
N ALA A 119 -4.04 4.14 6.63
CA ALA A 119 -3.01 4.76 5.81
C ALA A 119 -2.18 5.76 6.63
N SER A 120 -2.83 6.62 7.41
CA SER A 120 -2.16 7.56 8.30
C SER A 120 -1.35 6.85 9.39
N ALA A 121 -1.91 5.79 9.99
CA ALA A 121 -1.20 4.99 10.99
C ALA A 121 0.04 4.30 10.40
N TYR A 122 -0.08 3.72 9.22
CA TYR A 122 1.03 3.03 8.53
C TYR A 122 2.12 4.00 8.13
N GLN A 123 1.74 5.17 7.60
CA GLN A 123 2.71 6.19 7.26
C GLN A 123 3.47 6.68 8.50
N LYS A 124 2.79 6.90 9.62
CA LYS A 124 3.43 7.35 10.85
C LYS A 124 4.34 6.30 11.48
N SER A 125 3.83 5.07 11.65
CA SER A 125 4.54 3.99 12.35
C SER A 125 5.65 3.37 11.51
N ILE A 126 5.36 2.98 10.26
CA ILE A 126 6.28 2.21 9.43
C ILE A 126 7.15 3.12 8.56
N LEU A 127 6.56 4.14 7.93
CA LEU A 127 7.31 4.95 6.96
C LEU A 127 8.12 6.07 7.62
N LEU A 128 7.62 6.66 8.70
CA LEU A 128 8.28 7.75 9.41
C LEU A 128 9.01 7.28 10.68
N GLY A 129 8.75 6.06 11.16
CA GLY A 129 9.33 5.55 12.40
C GLY A 129 8.95 6.36 13.64
N ILE A 130 7.81 7.05 13.60
CA ILE A 130 7.33 7.89 14.71
C ILE A 130 6.55 6.99 15.65
N GLU A 131 7.23 6.47 16.68
CA GLU A 131 6.59 5.90 17.85
C GLU A 131 5.90 7.04 18.61
N SER A 132 4.57 7.07 18.60
CA SER A 132 3.84 8.16 19.24
C SER A 132 2.94 7.64 20.34
N THR A 133 3.22 8.13 21.55
CA THR A 133 2.43 7.99 22.77
C THR A 133 1.17 8.86 22.78
N SER A 134 0.97 9.76 21.81
CA SER A 134 -0.23 10.58 21.69
C SER A 134 -1.26 9.90 20.79
N CYS A 135 -2.52 9.89 21.26
CA CYS A 135 -3.67 9.52 20.46
C CYS A 135 -3.72 10.44 19.24
N ASP A 136 -3.40 9.90 18.07
CA ASP A 136 -3.41 10.68 16.85
C ASP A 136 -4.85 11.04 16.51
N LEU A 137 -5.23 12.29 16.79
CA LEU A 137 -6.62 12.74 16.74
C LEU A 137 -7.27 12.47 15.39
N PHE A 138 -6.49 12.53 14.30
CA PHE A 138 -6.98 12.20 12.98
C PHE A 138 -7.29 10.71 12.83
N ILE A 139 -6.36 9.82 13.21
CA ILE A 139 -6.55 8.36 13.14
C ILE A 139 -7.75 7.96 13.99
N PHE A 140 -7.84 8.49 15.21
CA PHE A 140 -8.96 8.24 16.11
C PHE A 140 -10.28 8.76 15.56
N SER A 141 -10.31 10.00 15.04
CA SER A 141 -11.51 10.58 14.43
C SER A 141 -11.99 9.74 13.25
N GLN A 142 -11.08 9.31 12.37
CA GLN A 142 -11.42 8.48 11.22
C GLN A 142 -11.92 7.09 11.64
N TYR A 143 -11.29 6.48 12.65
CA TYR A 143 -11.78 5.24 13.24
C TYR A 143 -13.21 5.39 13.78
N GLN A 144 -13.49 6.44 14.53
CA GLN A 144 -14.83 6.69 15.09
C GLN A 144 -15.88 6.96 14.01
N LYS A 145 -15.53 7.75 12.98
CA LYS A 145 -16.41 7.99 11.83
C LYS A 145 -16.72 6.70 11.10
N ALA A 146 -15.72 5.86 10.85
CA ALA A 146 -15.89 4.56 10.22
C ALA A 146 -16.86 3.66 11.01
N MET A 147 -16.67 3.53 12.32
CA MET A 147 -17.54 2.75 13.20
C MET A 147 -18.98 3.29 13.21
N LYS A 148 -19.15 4.62 13.30
CA LYS A 148 -20.47 5.25 13.28
C LYS A 148 -21.19 4.99 11.96
N SER A 149 -20.52 5.24 10.82
CA SER A 149 -21.09 4.99 9.50
C SER A 149 -21.44 3.52 9.29
N LEU A 150 -20.61 2.60 9.79
CA LEU A 150 -20.87 1.17 9.70
C LEU A 150 -22.15 0.80 10.48
N SER A 151 -22.28 1.27 11.73
CA SER A 151 -23.46 1.05 12.56
C SER A 151 -24.73 1.62 11.91
N THR A 152 -24.66 2.81 11.33
CA THR A 152 -25.78 3.41 10.59
C THR A 152 -26.19 2.54 9.39
N CYS A 153 -25.22 2.06 8.59
CA CYS A 153 -25.50 1.15 7.49
C CYS A 153 -26.20 -0.15 7.94
N PHE A 154 -25.85 -0.67 9.12
CA PHE A 154 -26.50 -1.85 9.68
C PHE A 154 -27.92 -1.59 10.19
N GLN A 155 -28.18 -0.40 10.72
CA GLN A 155 -29.49 -0.05 11.29
C GLN A 155 -30.51 0.35 10.22
N GLU A 156 -30.08 1.08 9.19
CA GLU A 156 -30.97 1.59 8.14
C GLU A 156 -31.33 0.53 7.09
N ALA A 157 -30.49 -0.49 6.92
CA ALA A 157 -30.71 -1.53 5.91
C ALA A 157 -31.54 -2.69 6.48
N LYS A 158 -32.76 -2.88 5.94
CA LYS A 158 -33.61 -4.05 6.24
C LYS A 158 -32.92 -5.38 5.90
N ALA A 159 -32.04 -5.38 4.89
CA ALA A 159 -31.08 -6.44 4.58
C ALA A 159 -29.91 -5.83 3.79
N LEU A 160 -28.66 -6.13 4.18
CA LEU A 160 -27.48 -5.68 3.43
C LEU A 160 -27.36 -6.43 2.10
N THR A 161 -27.09 -5.69 1.02
CA THR A 161 -26.67 -6.26 -0.27
C THR A 161 -25.36 -7.03 -0.10
N THR A 162 -25.09 -8.00 -1.00
CA THR A 162 -23.81 -8.73 -1.00
C THR A 162 -22.60 -7.79 -1.04
N SER A 163 -22.68 -6.71 -1.83
CA SER A 163 -21.61 -5.71 -1.89
C SER A 163 -21.44 -4.94 -0.58
N GLY A 164 -22.54 -4.66 0.15
CA GLY A 164 -22.51 -4.05 1.48
C GLY A 164 -21.95 -5.00 2.54
N LYS A 165 -22.30 -6.29 2.49
CA LYS A 165 -21.70 -7.33 3.33
C LYS A 165 -20.18 -7.40 3.15
N LEU A 166 -19.72 -7.41 1.90
CA LEU A 166 -18.29 -7.35 1.59
C LEU A 166 -17.63 -6.06 2.11
N ALA A 167 -18.30 -4.91 2.01
CA ALA A 167 -17.78 -3.65 2.54
C ALA A 167 -17.60 -3.69 4.06
N ALA A 168 -18.54 -4.30 4.79
CA ALA A 168 -18.41 -4.48 6.24
C ALA A 168 -17.24 -5.40 6.61
N LEU A 169 -17.03 -6.49 5.86
CA LEU A 169 -15.88 -7.38 6.07
C LEU A 169 -14.55 -6.68 5.77
N VAL A 170 -14.48 -5.89 4.69
CA VAL A 170 -13.30 -5.08 4.38
C VAL A 170 -13.02 -4.07 5.49
N ALA A 171 -14.04 -3.34 5.96
CA ALA A 171 -13.87 -2.41 7.09
C ALA A 171 -13.34 -3.13 8.35
N ASN A 172 -13.91 -4.29 8.68
CA ASN A 172 -13.48 -5.11 9.81
C ASN A 172 -12.02 -5.59 9.67
N PHE A 173 -11.62 -6.01 8.47
CA PHE A 173 -10.25 -6.37 8.16
C PHE A 173 -9.30 -5.17 8.33
N LEU A 174 -9.65 -4.00 7.81
CA LEU A 174 -8.86 -2.78 7.95
C LEU A 174 -8.68 -2.37 9.42
N PHE A 175 -9.73 -2.49 10.24
CA PHE A 175 -9.62 -2.26 11.68
C PHE A 175 -8.72 -3.28 12.38
N THR A 176 -8.85 -4.56 12.04
CA THR A 176 -7.99 -5.62 12.58
C THR A 176 -6.52 -5.31 12.28
N TYR A 177 -6.21 -4.90 11.05
CA TYR A 177 -4.86 -4.54 10.63
C TYR A 177 -4.36 -3.27 11.32
N LEU A 178 -5.19 -2.23 11.42
CA LEU A 178 -4.87 -0.99 12.13
C LEU A 178 -4.55 -1.24 13.61
N CYS A 179 -5.40 -1.98 14.32
CA CYS A 179 -5.18 -2.30 15.73
C CYS A 179 -3.92 -3.16 15.91
N SER A 180 -3.66 -4.10 14.99
CA SER A 180 -2.44 -4.91 15.01
C SER A 180 -1.19 -4.06 14.82
N LEU A 181 -1.25 -3.10 13.90
CA LEU A 181 -0.18 -2.13 13.64
C LEU A 181 0.11 -1.24 14.85
N GLN A 182 -0.93 -0.86 15.60
CA GLN A 182 -0.80 -0.04 16.82
C GLN A 182 -0.47 -0.86 18.08
N GLY A 183 -0.33 -2.19 17.97
CA GLY A 183 -0.09 -3.08 19.12
C GLY A 183 -1.33 -3.28 20.03
N LEU A 184 -2.51 -2.83 19.61
CA LEU A 184 -3.79 -2.94 20.32
C LEU A 184 -4.38 -4.35 20.14
N ARG A 185 -3.75 -5.34 20.77
CA ARG A 185 -4.04 -6.76 20.58
C ARG A 185 -5.47 -7.15 20.96
N LYS A 186 -6.05 -6.54 22.00
CA LYS A 186 -7.40 -6.88 22.47
C LYS A 186 -8.45 -6.42 21.47
N GLU A 187 -8.29 -5.21 20.96
CA GLU A 187 -9.14 -4.55 19.98
C GLU A 187 -9.05 -5.28 18.63
N ALA A 188 -7.84 -5.67 18.21
CA ALA A 188 -7.64 -6.48 17.01
C ALA A 188 -8.40 -7.82 17.10
N LEU A 189 -8.37 -8.49 18.26
CA LEU A 189 -9.11 -9.74 18.49
C LEU A 189 -10.64 -9.53 18.48
N VAL A 190 -11.12 -8.38 18.97
CA VAL A 190 -12.54 -8.04 18.90
C VAL A 190 -12.99 -7.91 17.44
N HIS A 191 -12.26 -7.16 16.61
CA HIS A 191 -12.57 -7.04 15.18
C HIS A 191 -12.49 -8.39 14.48
N LEU A 192 -11.46 -9.20 14.75
CA LEU A 192 -11.37 -10.53 14.15
C LEU A 192 -12.58 -11.41 14.49
N ARG A 193 -13.01 -11.44 15.76
CA ARG A 193 -14.20 -12.18 16.21
C ARG A 193 -15.49 -11.66 15.57
N ASN A 194 -15.64 -10.34 15.48
CA ASN A 194 -16.80 -9.73 14.82
C ASN A 194 -16.86 -10.13 13.33
N GLY A 195 -15.73 -10.08 12.62
CA GLY A 195 -15.64 -10.52 11.23
C GLY A 195 -16.05 -11.99 11.05
N LEU A 196 -15.57 -12.87 11.93
CA LEU A 196 -15.96 -14.29 11.91
C LEU A 196 -17.44 -14.50 12.19
N ALA A 197 -18.02 -13.76 13.14
CA ALA A 197 -19.45 -13.81 13.43
C ALA A 197 -20.29 -13.38 12.21
N LEU A 198 -19.91 -12.29 11.52
CA LEU A 198 -20.59 -11.84 10.30
C LEU A 198 -20.51 -12.87 9.17
N ILE A 199 -19.36 -13.53 9.01
CA ILE A 199 -19.18 -14.59 8.02
C ILE A 199 -20.08 -15.78 8.34
N HIS A 200 -20.16 -16.20 9.60
CA HIS A 200 -21.04 -17.29 10.03
C HIS A 200 -22.51 -16.93 9.80
N GLU A 201 -22.95 -15.77 10.28
CA GLU A 201 -24.34 -15.30 10.16
C GLU A 201 -24.79 -15.19 8.69
N TRP A 202 -23.89 -14.77 7.79
CA TRP A 202 -24.22 -14.67 6.37
C TRP A 202 -23.95 -15.93 5.57
N GLY A 203 -23.07 -16.81 6.05
CA GLY A 203 -22.75 -18.10 5.45
C GLY A 203 -23.92 -19.09 5.55
N ASP A 204 -24.73 -18.99 6.62
CA ASP A 204 -25.93 -19.79 6.80
C ASP A 204 -27.08 -19.43 5.81
N LEU A 205 -27.01 -18.26 5.15
CA LEU A 205 -27.97 -17.84 4.13
C LEU A 205 -27.72 -18.49 2.75
N SER A 206 -26.51 -18.97 2.48
CA SER A 206 -26.25 -19.80 1.28
C SER A 206 -26.77 -21.23 1.42
N ALA A 207 -26.96 -21.73 2.65
CA ALA A 207 -27.48 -23.08 2.90
C ALA A 207 -29.01 -23.16 2.90
N HIS A 208 -29.73 -22.07 3.19
CA HIS A 208 -31.20 -22.06 3.23
C HIS A 208 -31.87 -21.70 1.90
N GLY A 209 -31.10 -21.46 0.83
CA GLY A 209 -31.61 -21.13 -0.51
C GLY A 209 -31.83 -22.31 -1.47
N GLN A 210 -31.55 -23.56 -1.06
CA GLN A 210 -31.67 -24.74 -1.93
C GLN A 210 -32.79 -25.73 -1.53
N HIS A 211 -33.71 -25.35 -0.65
CA HIS A 211 -34.91 -26.15 -0.34
C HIS A 211 -36.20 -25.54 -0.90
N MET A 212 -36.17 -25.13 -2.16
CA MET A 212 -37.39 -24.97 -2.95
C MET A 212 -37.29 -25.85 -4.20
N GLN A 213 -37.31 -27.16 -3.97
CA GLN A 213 -37.65 -28.13 -5.00
C GLN A 213 -39.10 -28.59 -4.81
N ILE A 214 -39.90 -28.22 -5.81
CA ILE A 214 -40.83 -29.09 -6.55
C ILE A 214 -41.81 -29.92 -5.70
N TYR A 215 -43.07 -29.47 -5.66
CA TYR A 215 -44.24 -30.31 -5.92
C TYR A 215 -45.17 -29.57 -6.88
#